data_AF-X1VTZ4-F1
#
_entry.id   AF-X1VTZ4-F1
#
_cell.length_a   1.000
_cell.length_b   1.000
_cell.length_c   1.000
_cell.angle_alpha   90.00
_cell.angle_beta   90.00
_cell.angle_gamma   90.00
#
_symmetry.space_group_name_H-M   'P 1'
#
loop_
_entity.id
_entity.type
_entity.pdbx_description
1 polymer ?
#
loop_
_entity_poly.entity_id
_entity_poly.type
_entity_poly.pdbx_seq_one_letter_code
_entity_poly.pdbx_strand_id
1 'polypeptide(L)' 'DSDSIKAMMQEITGRWERIDILVNNAGINRDTLLLKMSDQAWDDVINTNLRGTFTCTKFALRSMMSQRWGR' A
#
# COMPACT_ATOMS: atom_id res chain seq x y z
N ASP A 1 -3.46 -2.66 7.79
CA ASP A 1 -3.55 -4.13 7.78
C ASP A 1 -4.06 -4.62 6.43
N SER A 2 -3.66 -5.82 5.99
CA SER A 2 -3.98 -6.38 4.67
C SER A 2 -5.49 -6.59 4.49
N ASP A 3 -6.19 -6.97 5.55
CA ASP A 3 -7.64 -7.16 5.52
C ASP A 3 -8.38 -5.84 5.32
N SER A 4 -7.92 -4.77 5.96
CA SER A 4 -8.46 -3.42 5.74
C SER A 4 -8.28 -2.95 4.30
N ILE A 5 -7.11 -3.21 3.70
CA ILE A 5 -6.84 -2.88 2.29
C ILE A 5 -7.79 -3.67 1.39
N LYS A 6 -7.95 -4.97 1.63
CA LYS A 6 -8.84 -5.81 0.84
C LYS A 6 -10.29 -5.34 0.90
N ALA A 7 -10.78 -4.98 2.10
CA ALA A 7 -12.12 -4.46 2.29
C ALA A 7 -12.34 -3.13 1.53
N MET A 8 -11.39 -2.19 1.66
CA MET A 8 -11.43 -0.92 0.93
C MET A 8 -11.45 -1.13 -0.59
N MET A 9 -10.62 -2.03 -1.10
CA MET A 9 -10.56 -2.32 -2.55
C MET A 9 -11.87 -2.94 -3.05
N GLN A 10 -12.46 -3.86 -2.28
CA GLN A 10 -13.76 -4.46 -2.61
C GLN A 10 -14.86 -3.40 -2.67
N GLU A 11 -14.91 -2.50 -1.69
CA GLU A 11 -15.88 -1.40 -1.66
C GLU A 11 -15.75 -0.50 -2.90
N ILE A 12 -14.52 -0.07 -3.22
CA ILE A 12 -14.25 0.80 -4.38
C ILE A 12 -14.67 0.09 -5.67
N THR A 13 -14.26 -1.16 -5.87
CA THR A 13 -14.63 -1.92 -7.09
C THR A 13 -16.11 -2.25 -7.15
N GLY A 14 -16.79 -2.43 -6.01
CA GLY A 14 -18.24 -2.65 -5.99
C GLY A 14 -19.04 -1.41 -6.37
N ARG A 15 -18.51 -0.22 -6.09
CA ARG A 15 -19.18 1.06 -6.39
C ARG A 15 -18.82 1.64 -7.76
N TRP A 16 -17.56 1.48 -8.18
CA TRP A 16 -17.00 2.17 -9.34
C TRP A 16 -16.50 1.22 -10.44
N GLU A 17 -16.64 -0.10 -10.23
CA GLU A 17 -16.25 -1.19 -11.12
C GLU A 17 -14.74 -1.34 -11.36
N ARG A 18 -13.98 -0.25 -11.28
CA ARG A 18 -12.56 -0.22 -11.61
C ARG A 18 -11.74 0.74 -10.77
N ILE A 19 -10.43 0.50 -10.77
CA ILE A 19 -9.41 1.38 -10.20
C ILE A 19 -8.53 1.87 -11.33
N ASP A 20 -8.60 3.17 -11.53
CA ASP A 20 -7.87 3.85 -12.57
C ASP A 20 -6.47 4.28 -12.07
N ILE A 21 -6.40 5.01 -10.96
CA ILE A 21 -5.13 5.57 -10.46
C ILE A 21 -4.93 5.13 -9.02
N LEU A 22 -3.72 4.67 -8.69
CA LEU A 22 -3.30 4.45 -7.31
C LEU A 22 -2.16 5.42 -6.95
N VAL A 23 -2.40 6.26 -5.95
CA VAL A 23 -1.36 7.13 -5.38
C VAL A 23 -0.90 6.57 -4.05
N ASN A 24 0.30 5.97 -4.03
CA ASN A 24 0.94 5.55 -2.78
C ASN A 24 1.63 6.77 -2.12
N ASN A 25 0.98 7.35 -1.12
CA ASN A 25 1.45 8.57 -0.43
C ASN A 25 1.60 8.39 1.10
N ALA A 26 1.51 7.17 1.61
CA ALA A 26 1.71 6.91 3.04
C ALA A 26 3.21 6.70 3.32
N GLY A 27 3.74 7.39 4.33
CA GLY A 27 5.13 7.22 4.76
C GLY A 27 5.38 7.80 6.15
N ILE A 28 6.26 7.14 6.90
CA ILE A 28 6.75 7.59 8.20
C ILE A 28 8.28 7.56 8.24
N ASN A 29 8.87 8.26 9.21
CA ASN A 29 10.28 8.21 9.55
C ASN A 29 10.48 7.81 11.03
N ARG A 30 11.61 7.18 11.32
CA ARG A 30 12.08 6.84 12.66
C ARG A 30 13.56 7.17 12.75
N ASP A 31 13.84 8.46 12.90
CA ASP A 31 15.19 8.98 12.73
C ASP A 31 16.03 8.71 13.99
N THR A 32 17.08 7.92 13.82
CA THR A 32 18.08 7.63 14.85
C THR A 32 19.35 7.11 14.18
N LEU A 33 20.44 7.03 14.93
CA LEU A 33 21.64 6.32 14.47
C LEU A 33 21.29 4.86 14.26
N LEU A 34 21.78 4.24 13.19
CA LEU A 34 21.49 2.83 12.88
C LEU A 34 21.79 1.90 14.06
N LEU A 35 22.88 2.14 14.79
CA LEU A 35 23.25 1.37 15.99
C LEU A 35 22.21 1.44 17.13
N LYS A 36 21.41 2.50 17.17
CA LYS A 36 20.37 2.75 18.18
C LYS A 36 18.96 2.50 17.66
N MET A 37 18.83 2.04 16.41
CA MET A 37 17.54 1.74 15.83
C MET A 37 17.03 0.43 16.42
N SER A 38 15.83 0.44 16.98
CA SER A 38 15.17 -0.81 17.39
C SER A 38 14.60 -1.52 16.16
N ASP A 39 14.55 -2.85 16.23
CA ASP A 39 13.92 -3.66 15.18
C ASP A 39 12.47 -3.22 14.93
N GLN A 40 11.72 -2.86 15.97
CA GLN A 40 10.36 -2.35 15.83
C GLN A 40 10.30 -1.03 15.04
N ALA A 41 11.24 -0.10 15.29
CA ALA A 41 11.28 1.17 14.56
C ALA A 41 11.64 0.95 13.09
N TRP A 42 12.52 -0.01 12.82
CA TRP A 42 12.85 -0.44 11.45
C TRP A 42 11.63 -1.03 10.76
N ASP A 43 10.97 -1.98 11.42
CA ASP A 43 9.78 -2.65 10.92
C ASP A 43 8.62 -1.68 10.68
N ASP A 44 8.41 -0.70 11.55
CA ASP A 44 7.40 0.35 11.37
C ASP A 44 7.58 1.07 10.02
N VAL A 45 8.82 1.51 9.73
CA VAL A 45 9.17 2.23 8.49
C VAL A 45 9.01 1.32 7.28
N ILE A 46 9.55 0.10 7.33
CA ILE A 46 9.45 -0.86 6.22
C ILE A 46 7.99 -1.26 5.96
N ASN A 47 7.23 -1.52 7.01
CA ASN A 47 5.84 -1.94 6.88
C ASN A 47 4.96 -0.82 6.30
N THR A 48 5.19 0.43 6.68
CA THR A 48 4.40 1.56 6.17
C THR A 48 4.84 1.95 4.76
N ASN A 49 6.13 2.23 4.56
CA ASN A 49 6.61 2.90 3.35
C ASN A 49 6.76 1.91 2.19
N LEU A 50 7.16 0.66 2.47
CA LEU A 50 7.44 -0.35 1.45
C LEU A 50 6.37 -1.43 1.36
N ARG A 51 6.08 -2.13 2.47
CA ARG A 51 5.07 -3.21 2.45
C ARG A 51 3.67 -2.68 2.14
N GLY A 52 3.32 -1.51 2.67
CA GLY A 52 2.06 -0.81 2.37
C GLY A 52 1.92 -0.55 0.88
N THR A 53 2.92 0.13 0.29
CA THR A 53 3.01 0.42 -1.15
C THR A 53 2.88 -0.85 -2.00
N PHE A 54 3.63 -1.91 -1.68
CA PHE A 54 3.56 -3.20 -2.38
C PHE A 54 2.15 -3.80 -2.32
N THR A 55 1.55 -3.84 -1.13
CA THR A 55 0.25 -4.47 -0.92
C THR A 55 -0.85 -3.74 -1.68
N CYS A 56 -0.94 -2.41 -1.56
CA CYS A 56 -1.91 -1.60 -2.28
C CYS A 56 -1.77 -1.76 -3.80
N THR A 57 -0.53 -1.71 -4.30
CA THR A 57 -0.24 -1.87 -5.73
C THR A 57 -0.65 -3.25 -6.24
N LYS A 58 -0.36 -4.32 -5.51
CA LYS A 58 -0.76 -5.69 -5.87
C LYS A 58 -2.27 -5.84 -6.05
N PHE A 59 -3.07 -5.15 -5.24
CA PHE A 59 -4.52 -5.18 -5.39
C PHE A 59 -5.00 -4.32 -6.56
N ALA A 60 -4.48 -3.09 -6.70
CA ALA A 60 -4.87 -2.18 -7.78
C ALA A 60 -4.55 -2.78 -9.16
N LEU A 61 -3.40 -3.45 -9.29
CA LEU A 61 -2.96 -4.11 -10.52
C LEU A 61 -3.97 -5.12 -11.06
N ARG A 62 -4.75 -5.79 -10.20
CA ARG A 62 -5.77 -6.75 -10.67
C ARG A 62 -6.83 -6.05 -11.54
N SER A 63 -7.28 -4.86 -11.11
CA SER A 63 -8.22 -4.04 -11.88
C SER A 63 -7.54 -3.42 -13.10
N MET A 64 -6.33 -2.89 -12.94
CA MET A 64 -5.62 -2.20 -14.03
C MET A 64 -5.25 -3.15 -15.18
N MET A 65 -4.87 -4.40 -14.85
CA MET A 65 -4.55 -5.43 -15.84
C MET A 65 -5.78 -5.87 -16.64
N SER A 66 -6.95 -6.03 -15.98
CA SER A 66 -8.17 -6.46 -16.69
C SER A 66 -8.63 -5.40 -17.70
N GLN A 67 -8.48 -4.11 -17.39
CA GLN A 67 -8.83 -3.00 -18.27
C GLN A 67 -7.71 -2.52 -19.20
N ARG A 68 -6.49 -3.06 -19.06
CA ARG A 68 -5.29 -2.67 -19.82
C ARG A 68 -4.89 -1.19 -19.65
N TRP A 69 -5.18 -0.60 -18.51
CA TRP A 69 -4.84 0.78 -18.18
C TRP A 69 -4.70 0.97 -16.67
N GLY A 70 -3.68 1.72 -16.23
CA GLY A 70 -3.48 2.10 -14.83
C GLY A 70 -2.32 3.07 -14.66
N ARG A 71 -2.34 3.85 -13.58
CA ARG A 71 -1.24 4.76 -13.21
C ARG A 71 -0.98 4.77 -11.71
#